data_AF-A0A9X5XFU6-F1
#
_entry.id   AF-A0A9X5XFU6-F1
#
_cell.length_a   1.000
_cell.length_b   1.000
_cell.length_c   1.000
_cell.angle_alpha   90.00
_cell.angle_beta   90.00
_cell.angle_gamma   90.00
#
_symmetry.space_group_name_H-M   'P 1'
#
loop_
_entity.id
_entity.type
_entity.pdbx_description
1 polymer ?
#
loop_
_entity_poly.entity_id
_entity_poly.type
_entity_poly.pdbx_seq_one_letter_code
_entity_poly.pdbx_strand_id
1 'polypeptide(L)' 'AITRRLRERVQELLEAAQRSYPVRPKGPDDTWWMPAHLGGTAPTPEEVKAAEAR' A
#
# COMPACT_ATOMS: atom_id res chain seq x y z
N ALA A 1 -16.36 17.57 -7.69
CA ALA A 1 -15.06 18.17 -8.10
C ALA A 1 -14.05 18.21 -6.95
N ILE A 2 -14.38 18.80 -5.79
CA ILE A 2 -13.45 18.95 -4.65
C ILE A 2 -12.99 17.61 -4.07
N THR A 3 -13.90 16.65 -3.88
CA THR A 3 -13.57 15.32 -3.33
C THR A 3 -12.57 14.54 -4.18
N ARG A 4 -12.66 14.66 -5.51
CA ARG A 4 -11.70 14.05 -6.44
C ARG A 4 -10.29 14.66 -6.25
N ARG A 5 -10.20 15.99 -6.25
CA ARG A 5 -8.92 16.69 -6.06
C ARG A 5 -8.28 16.36 -4.71
N LEU A 6 -9.08 16.25 -3.65
CA LEU A 6 -8.58 15.83 -2.34
C LEU A 6 -8.03 14.41 -2.38
N ARG A 7 -8.75 13.47 -3.00
CA ARG A 7 -8.31 12.08 -3.16
C ARG A 7 -6.97 12.01 -3.89
N GLU A 8 -6.84 12.71 -5.01
CA GLU A 8 -5.59 12.78 -5.79
C GLU A 8 -4.44 13.30 -4.92
N ARG A 9 -4.67 14.39 -4.16
CA ARG A 9 -3.62 14.95 -3.31
C ARG A 9 -3.22 14.03 -2.17
N VAL A 10 -4.17 13.31 -1.56
CA VAL A 10 -3.87 12.32 -0.52
C VAL A 10 -3.08 11.16 -1.10
N GLN A 11 -3.41 10.70 -2.31
CA GLN A 11 -2.70 9.62 -3.00
C GLN A 11 -1.23 9.99 -3.23
N GLU A 12 -0.95 11.20 -3.74
CA GLU A 12 0.42 11.70 -3.94
C GLU A 12 1.22 11.75 -2.62
N LEU A 13 0.60 12.24 -1.55
CA LEU A 13 1.24 12.32 -0.23
C LEU A 13 1.55 10.95 0.36
N LEU A 14 0.63 9.99 0.18
CA LEU A 14 0.82 8.62 0.62
C LEU A 14 1.98 7.94 -0.11
N GLU A 15 2.05 8.08 -1.43
CA GLU A 15 3.15 7.52 -2.23
C GLU A 15 4.50 8.11 -1.84
N ALA A 16 4.56 9.43 -1.59
CA ALA A 16 5.76 10.08 -1.10
C ALA A 16 6.20 9.52 0.26
N ALA A 17 5.26 9.38 1.19
CA ALA A 17 5.53 8.84 2.53
C ALA A 17 6.03 7.40 2.46
N GLN A 18 5.39 6.54 1.66
CA GLN A 18 5.78 5.15 1.46
C GLN A 18 7.21 5.02 0.92
N ARG A 19 7.57 5.81 -0.11
CA ARG A 19 8.92 5.78 -0.70
C ARG A 19 9.99 6.32 0.23
N SER A 20 9.66 7.30 1.07
CA SER A 20 10.59 7.90 2.03
C SER A 20 10.76 7.09 3.33
N TYR A 21 9.99 6.02 3.51
CA TYR A 21 10.01 5.29 4.77
C TYR A 21 11.38 4.63 4.99
N PRO A 22 12.08 4.92 6.11
CA PRO A 22 13.49 4.54 6.27
C PRO A 22 13.68 3.06 6.63
N VAL A 23 12.65 2.38 7.10
CA VAL A 23 12.72 0.99 7.52
C VAL A 23 12.74 0.08 6.30
N ARG A 24 13.74 -0.79 6.24
CA ARG A 24 13.82 -1.86 5.24
C ARG A 24 13.31 -3.17 5.84
N PRO A 25 12.58 -4.00 5.07
CA PRO A 25 12.23 -5.35 5.48
C PRO A 25 13.50 -6.13 5.87
N LYS A 26 13.42 -6.92 6.93
CA LYS A 26 14.53 -7.78 7.38
C LYS A 26 14.84 -8.92 6.40
N GLY A 27 13.87 -9.30 5.57
CA GLY A 27 13.96 -10.37 4.59
C GLY A 27 12.62 -10.63 3.91
N PRO A 28 12.51 -11.68 3.08
CA PRO A 28 11.30 -11.99 2.31
C PRO A 28 10.04 -12.22 3.17
N ASP A 29 10.20 -12.71 4.40
CA ASP A 29 9.06 -12.96 5.31
C ASP A 29 8.53 -11.68 5.98
N ASP A 30 9.26 -10.56 5.86
CA ASP A 30 8.94 -9.27 6.49
C ASP A 30 8.38 -8.24 5.49
N THR A 31 7.84 -8.71 4.35
CA THR A 31 7.32 -7.84 3.28
C THR A 31 5.79 -7.76 3.24
N TRP A 32 5.09 -8.46 4.13
CA TRP A 32 3.62 -8.60 4.14
C TRP A 32 2.87 -7.28 4.37
N TRP A 33 3.52 -6.25 4.90
CA TRP A 33 2.93 -4.93 5.14
C TRP A 33 3.16 -3.95 3.99
N MET A 34 4.04 -4.29 3.05
CA MET A 34 4.46 -3.39 1.97
C MET A 34 3.66 -3.66 0.69
N PRO A 35 3.23 -2.63 -0.06
CA PRO A 35 2.55 -2.81 -1.34
C PRO A 35 3.37 -3.58 -2.37
N ALA A 36 2.68 -4.36 -3.23
CA ALA A 36 3.33 -5.15 -4.28
C ALA A 36 4.19 -4.32 -5.24
N HIS A 37 3.74 -3.10 -5.62
CA HIS A 37 4.51 -2.21 -6.50
C HIS A 37 5.77 -1.62 -5.84
N LEU A 38 5.95 -1.79 -4.53
CA LEU A 38 7.16 -1.48 -3.78
C LEU A 38 7.99 -2.74 -3.46
N GLY A 39 7.65 -3.89 -4.05
CA GLY A 39 8.31 -5.18 -3.83
C GLY A 39 7.80 -5.94 -2.62
N GLY A 40 6.62 -5.58 -2.10
CA GLY A 40 6.02 -6.21 -0.94
C GLY A 40 5.01 -7.31 -1.29
N THR A 41 4.39 -7.86 -0.25
CA THR A 41 3.40 -8.95 -0.36
C THR A 41 2.09 -8.62 0.35
N ALA A 42 1.84 -7.33 0.64
CA ALA A 42 0.57 -6.91 1.19
C ALA A 42 -0.59 -7.23 0.24
N PRO A 43 -1.69 -7.82 0.75
CA PRO A 43 -2.83 -8.18 -0.09
C PRO A 43 -3.52 -6.94 -0.63
N THR A 44 -3.99 -7.02 -1.87
CA THR A 44 -4.85 -6.01 -2.48
C THR A 44 -6.24 -5.98 -1.83
N PRO A 45 -6.96 -4.85 -1.90
CA PRO A 45 -8.34 -4.78 -1.39
C PRO A 45 -9.25 -5.86 -1.99
N GLU A 46 -9.05 -6.22 -3.26
CA GLU A 46 -9.77 -7.29 -3.94
C GLU A 46 -9.46 -8.67 -3.36
N GLU A 47 -8.18 -8.97 -3.10
CA GLU A 47 -7.75 -10.21 -2.46
C GLU A 47 -8.27 -10.34 -1.03
N VAL A 48 -8.27 -9.24 -0.26
CA VAL A 48 -8.85 -9.22 1.10
C VAL A 48 -10.33 -9.54 1.05
N LYS A 49 -11.11 -8.87 0.17
CA LYS A 49 -12.53 -9.16 0.01
C LYS A 49 -12.80 -10.61 -0.39
N ALA A 50 -11.97 -11.18 -1.27
CA ALA A 50 -12.10 -12.57 -1.68
C ALA A 50 -11.75 -13.56 -0.55
N ALA A 51 -10.80 -13.22 0.33
CA ALA A 51 -10.44 -14.02 1.49
C ALA A 51 -11.52 -13.99 2.58
N GLU A 52 -12.14 -12.83 2.82
CA GLU A 52 -13.24 -12.66 3.81
C GLU A 52 -14.55 -13.37 3.39
N ALA A 53 -14.73 -13.62 2.10
CA ALA A 53 -15.92 -14.30 1.58
C ALA A 53 -15.84 -15.84 1.65
N ARG A 54 -14.72 -16.40 2.12
CA ARG A 54 -14.49 -17.85 2.28
C ARG A 54 -14.77 -18.32 3.69
#